data_AF-A0A971AWT1-F1
#
_entry.id   AF-A0A971AWT1-F1
#
_cell.length_a   1.000
_cell.length_b   1.000
_cell.length_c   1.000
_cell.angle_alpha   90.00
_cell.angle_beta   90.00
_cell.angle_gamma   90.00
#
_symmetry.space_group_name_H-M   'P 1'
#
loop_
_entity.id
_entity.type
_entity.pdbx_description
1 polymer ?
#
loop_
_entity_poly.entity_id
_entity_poly.type
_entity_poly.pdbx_seq_one_letter_code
_entity_poly.pdbx_strand_id
1 'polypeptide(L)'
;MDQWEEVVAFEQEEATERLQEQLALEQQAEEALALELEKHPIEPEPEELPQRKKLRREIEAESLALLEDFARTETDFQRVVDWWDKLDANRERRERYHEITRNGDDLPLDYGAKEDGLCYPDGLNGMLMRQIRKGDFLEAIFYCPYEVHELVTPEYISKRLRALKEDSKELLFLCAVQQYTAVEIAKLRKQTDRNIRKTRTSLFCKLQKQLYAALRDGEPPLGEMTLRERCFIAEYKKTVLDESKNG
;
A
#
# COMPACT_ATOMS: atom_id res chain seq x y z
N MET A 1 -3.87 100.44 5.30
CA MET A 1 -3.23 99.19 4.83
C MET A 1 -4.29 98.46 4.02
N ASP A 2 -4.95 99.15 3.06
CA ASP A 2 -6.37 98.85 2.77
C ASP A 2 -6.72 98.80 1.26
N GLN A 3 -5.75 98.97 0.35
CA GLN A 3 -6.02 98.99 -1.09
C GLN A 3 -5.88 97.61 -1.76
N TRP A 4 -5.22 96.67 -1.09
CA TRP A 4 -5.06 95.28 -1.54
C TRP A 4 -6.16 94.37 -0.98
N GLU A 5 -6.79 94.73 0.14
CA GLU A 5 -7.90 93.97 0.71
C GLU A 5 -9.19 94.15 -0.09
N GLU A 6 -9.42 95.34 -0.67
CA GLU A 6 -10.62 95.65 -1.45
C GLU A 6 -10.62 94.99 -2.85
N VAL A 7 -9.44 94.89 -3.49
CA VAL A 7 -9.27 94.17 -4.78
C VAL A 7 -9.40 92.66 -4.57
N VAL A 8 -8.84 92.13 -3.48
CA VAL A 8 -8.96 90.71 -3.12
C VAL A 8 -10.41 90.38 -2.76
N ALA A 9 -11.14 91.27 -2.08
CA ALA A 9 -12.56 91.09 -1.77
C ALA A 9 -13.42 91.09 -3.04
N PHE A 10 -13.16 91.97 -4.01
CA PHE A 10 -13.89 92.01 -5.28
C PHE A 10 -13.61 90.76 -6.16
N GLU A 11 -12.34 90.31 -6.23
CA GLU A 11 -11.99 89.07 -6.92
C GLU A 11 -12.58 87.83 -6.21
N GLN A 12 -12.70 87.86 -4.89
CA GLN A 12 -13.39 86.84 -4.09
C GLN A 12 -14.90 86.84 -4.37
N GLU A 13 -15.54 88.01 -4.45
CA GLU A 13 -16.95 88.15 -4.80
C GLU A 13 -17.22 87.60 -6.21
N GLU A 14 -16.45 88.00 -7.23
CA GLU A 14 -16.56 87.43 -8.58
C GLU A 14 -16.32 85.90 -8.60
N ALA A 15 -15.39 85.40 -7.79
CA ALA A 15 -15.14 83.97 -7.68
C ALA A 15 -16.32 83.24 -7.01
N THR A 16 -16.95 83.85 -6.01
CA THR A 16 -18.15 83.30 -5.36
C THR A 16 -19.37 83.33 -6.27
N GLU A 17 -19.53 84.38 -7.09
CA GLU A 17 -20.59 84.46 -8.10
C GLU A 17 -20.41 83.39 -9.17
N ARG A 18 -19.18 83.21 -9.70
CA ARG A 18 -18.86 82.13 -10.64
C ARG A 18 -19.11 80.74 -10.03
N LEU A 19 -18.80 80.56 -8.75
CA LEU A 19 -19.10 79.33 -8.01
C LEU A 19 -20.61 79.11 -7.85
N GLN A 20 -21.38 80.16 -7.54
CA GLN A 20 -22.83 80.08 -7.44
C GLN A 20 -23.49 79.76 -8.79
N GLU A 21 -22.99 80.36 -9.88
CA GLU A 21 -23.43 80.04 -11.24
C GLU A 21 -23.11 78.58 -11.60
N GLN A 22 -21.93 78.08 -11.25
CA GLN A 22 -21.56 76.68 -11.45
C GLN A 22 -22.46 75.73 -10.66
N LEU A 23 -22.72 76.03 -9.39
CA LEU A 23 -23.63 75.25 -8.55
C LEU A 23 -25.07 75.26 -9.09
N ALA A 24 -25.54 76.40 -9.61
CA ALA A 24 -26.86 76.48 -10.21
C ALA A 24 -26.97 75.65 -11.50
N LEU A 25 -25.92 75.63 -12.32
CA LEU A 25 -25.84 74.78 -13.50
C LEU A 25 -25.79 73.30 -13.14
N GLU A 26 -25.03 72.93 -12.10
CA GLU A 26 -25.00 71.57 -11.57
C GLU A 26 -26.37 71.13 -11.06
N GLN A 27 -27.06 71.98 -10.29
CA GLN A 27 -28.43 71.72 -9.81
C GLN A 27 -29.42 71.53 -10.97
N GLN A 28 -29.35 72.37 -12.01
CA GLN A 28 -30.19 72.21 -13.19
C GLN A 28 -29.88 70.91 -13.95
N ALA A 29 -28.61 70.50 -14.01
CA ALA A 29 -28.22 69.23 -14.62
C ALA A 29 -28.73 68.03 -13.81
N GLU A 30 -28.68 68.10 -12.48
CA GLU A 30 -29.23 67.08 -11.59
C GLU A 30 -30.75 66.96 -11.72
N GLU A 31 -31.48 68.08 -11.75
CA GLU A 31 -32.93 68.09 -11.97
C GLU A 31 -33.31 67.54 -13.35
N ALA A 32 -32.54 67.87 -14.38
CA ALA A 32 -32.73 67.32 -15.73
C ALA A 32 -32.53 65.80 -15.76
N LEU A 33 -31.45 65.30 -15.13
CA LEU A 33 -31.19 63.87 -14.97
C LEU A 33 -32.28 63.17 -14.17
N ALA A 34 -32.78 63.78 -13.09
CA ALA A 34 -33.87 63.23 -12.29
C ALA A 34 -35.17 63.11 -13.10
N LEU A 35 -35.49 64.12 -13.91
CA LEU A 35 -36.63 64.09 -14.84
C LEU A 35 -36.46 63.03 -15.94
N GLU A 36 -35.24 62.82 -16.43
CA GLU A 36 -34.95 61.75 -17.39
C GLU A 36 -35.12 60.36 -16.75
N LEU A 37 -34.66 60.16 -15.52
CA LEU A 37 -34.86 58.94 -14.73
C LEU A 37 -36.32 58.68 -14.37
N GLU A 38 -37.11 59.72 -14.12
CA GLU A 38 -38.54 59.59 -13.84
C GLU A 38 -39.33 59.19 -15.11
N LYS A 39 -38.94 59.71 -16.28
CA LYS A 39 -39.52 59.33 -17.58
C LYS A 39 -39.07 57.94 -18.05
N HIS A 40 -37.85 57.54 -17.67
CA HIS A 40 -37.26 56.25 -17.98
C HIS A 40 -36.72 55.60 -16.70
N PRO A 41 -37.60 54.98 -15.88
CA PRO A 41 -37.15 54.24 -14.71
C PRO A 41 -36.06 53.24 -15.12
N ILE A 42 -34.92 53.28 -14.43
CA ILE A 42 -33.90 52.24 -14.58
C ILE A 42 -34.54 50.96 -14.04
N GLU A 43 -35.04 50.12 -14.94
CA GLU A 43 -35.34 48.74 -14.61
C GLU A 43 -34.01 48.14 -14.13
N PRO A 44 -33.96 47.47 -12.96
CA PRO A 44 -32.78 46.72 -12.59
C PRO A 44 -32.56 45.70 -13.69
N GLU A 45 -31.54 45.92 -14.52
CA GLU A 45 -31.06 44.87 -15.41
C GLU A 45 -30.86 43.64 -14.51
N PRO A 46 -31.41 42.47 -14.87
CA PRO A 46 -31.03 41.26 -14.16
C PRO A 46 -29.51 41.25 -14.15
N GLU A 47 -28.90 41.14 -12.97
CA GLU A 47 -27.48 40.87 -12.83
C GLU A 47 -27.21 39.52 -13.48
N GLU A 48 -27.18 39.50 -14.80
CA GLU A 48 -26.70 38.39 -15.61
C GLU A 48 -25.21 38.39 -15.38
N LEU A 49 -24.81 37.78 -14.26
CA LEU A 49 -23.47 37.25 -14.07
C LEU A 49 -23.08 36.69 -15.42
N PRO A 50 -21.98 37.18 -16.03
CA PRO A 50 -21.64 36.84 -17.41
C PRO A 50 -21.74 35.33 -17.53
N GLN A 51 -22.55 34.84 -18.47
CA GLN A 51 -22.80 33.41 -18.70
C GLN A 51 -21.47 32.75 -19.09
N ARG A 52 -20.59 32.54 -18.11
CA ARG A 52 -19.44 31.68 -18.22
C ARG A 52 -20.05 30.34 -18.49
N LYS A 53 -19.77 29.81 -19.68
CA LYS A 53 -20.21 28.48 -20.08
C LYS A 53 -19.68 27.52 -19.01
N LYS A 54 -20.57 27.10 -18.11
CA LYS A 54 -20.23 26.14 -17.06
C LYS A 54 -19.78 24.86 -17.74
N LEU A 55 -18.74 24.25 -17.22
CA LEU A 55 -18.34 22.93 -17.71
C LEU A 55 -19.46 21.95 -17.41
N ARG A 56 -19.65 20.96 -18.28
CA ARG A 56 -20.67 19.91 -18.08
C ARG A 56 -20.59 19.27 -16.67
N ARG A 57 -19.37 19.14 -16.12
CA ARG A 57 -19.13 18.63 -14.77
C ARG A 57 -19.66 19.53 -13.66
N GLU A 58 -19.57 20.84 -13.83
CA GLU A 58 -20.05 21.82 -12.85
C GLU A 58 -21.58 21.82 -12.85
N ILE A 59 -22.20 21.76 -14.03
CA ILE A 59 -23.67 21.63 -14.16
C ILE A 59 -24.15 20.31 -13.54
N GLU A 60 -23.45 19.20 -13.80
CA GLU A 60 -23.76 17.89 -13.21
C GLU A 60 -23.63 17.90 -11.68
N ALA A 61 -22.58 18.52 -11.13
CA ALA A 61 -22.39 18.64 -9.68
C ALA A 61 -23.44 19.55 -9.02
N GLU A 62 -23.76 20.68 -9.64
CA GLU A 62 -24.83 21.58 -9.18
C GLU A 62 -26.19 20.88 -9.22
N SER A 63 -26.46 20.09 -10.27
CA SER A 63 -27.71 19.33 -10.38
C SER A 63 -27.85 18.27 -9.29
N LEU A 64 -26.74 17.65 -8.88
CA LEU A 64 -26.72 16.66 -7.80
C LEU A 64 -26.92 17.34 -6.43
N ALA A 65 -26.27 18.47 -6.18
CA ALA A 65 -26.48 19.25 -4.96
C ALA A 65 -27.95 19.71 -4.81
N LEU A 66 -28.57 20.13 -5.91
CA LEU A 66 -30.01 20.42 -5.91
C LEU A 66 -30.84 19.17 -5.59
N LEU A 67 -30.50 18.02 -6.18
CA LEU A 67 -31.21 16.76 -5.94
C LEU A 67 -31.13 16.35 -4.45
N GLU A 68 -30.01 16.62 -3.79
CA GLU A 68 -29.83 16.45 -2.34
C GLU A 68 -30.71 17.43 -1.54
N ASP A 69 -30.73 18.71 -1.90
CA ASP A 69 -31.54 19.74 -1.23
C ASP A 69 -33.05 19.50 -1.38
N PHE A 70 -33.48 18.92 -2.51
CA PHE A 70 -34.88 18.60 -2.79
C PHE A 70 -35.32 17.25 -2.23
N ALA A 71 -34.40 16.39 -1.78
CA ALA A 71 -34.74 15.08 -1.26
C ALA A 71 -35.52 15.20 0.07
N ARG A 72 -36.81 14.82 0.04
CA ARG A 72 -37.68 14.84 1.24
C ARG A 72 -38.38 13.52 1.53
N THR A 73 -38.42 12.61 0.56
CA THR A 73 -39.03 11.29 0.69
C THR A 73 -37.97 10.19 0.61
N GLU A 74 -38.25 9.01 1.18
CA GLU A 74 -37.34 7.85 1.11
C GLU A 74 -36.95 7.49 -0.33
N THR A 75 -37.88 7.64 -1.27
CA THR A 75 -37.61 7.39 -2.69
C THR A 75 -36.70 8.43 -3.32
N ASP A 76 -36.72 9.67 -2.83
CA ASP A 76 -35.80 10.71 -3.32
C ASP A 76 -34.39 10.44 -2.80
N PHE A 77 -34.25 10.03 -1.54
CA PHE A 77 -32.96 9.61 -0.97
C PHE A 77 -32.37 8.41 -1.71
N GLN A 78 -33.19 7.41 -2.08
CA GLN A 78 -32.73 6.28 -2.89
C GLN A 78 -32.17 6.75 -4.25
N ARG A 79 -32.81 7.72 -4.90
CA ARG A 79 -32.33 8.27 -6.17
C ARG A 79 -31.02 9.03 -6.03
N VAL A 80 -30.85 9.77 -4.93
CA VAL A 80 -29.58 10.44 -4.59
C VAL A 80 -28.47 9.39 -4.45
N VAL A 81 -28.73 8.33 -3.69
CA VAL A 81 -27.79 7.21 -3.48
C VAL A 81 -27.43 6.54 -4.81
N ASP A 82 -28.41 6.19 -5.65
CA ASP A 82 -28.17 5.60 -6.97
C ASP A 82 -27.28 6.48 -7.86
N TRP A 83 -27.36 7.82 -7.70
CA TRP A 83 -26.55 8.76 -8.46
C TRP A 83 -25.11 8.81 -7.95
N TRP A 84 -24.94 8.80 -6.63
CA TRP A 84 -23.63 8.66 -5.98
C TRP A 84 -22.96 7.34 -6.32
N ASP A 85 -23.69 6.22 -6.27
CA ASP A 85 -23.17 4.90 -6.65
C ASP A 85 -22.69 4.88 -8.11
N LYS A 86 -23.41 5.54 -9.02
CA LYS A 86 -22.98 5.68 -10.42
C LYS A 86 -21.74 6.56 -10.58
N LEU A 87 -21.64 7.65 -9.82
CA LEU A 87 -20.44 8.50 -9.82
C LEU A 87 -19.23 7.74 -9.27
N ASP A 88 -19.43 6.99 -8.20
CA ASP A 88 -18.38 6.21 -7.55
C ASP A 88 -17.93 5.07 -8.45
N ALA A 89 -18.86 4.31 -9.06
CA ALA A 89 -18.53 3.30 -10.06
C ALA A 89 -17.76 3.89 -11.27
N ASN A 90 -18.08 5.12 -11.69
CA ASN A 90 -17.33 5.83 -12.74
C ASN A 90 -15.97 6.36 -12.28
N ARG A 91 -15.81 6.66 -11.00
CA ARG A 91 -14.55 7.00 -10.38
C ARG A 91 -13.66 5.76 -10.32
N GLU A 92 -14.15 4.68 -9.74
CA GLU A 92 -13.49 3.37 -9.68
C GLU A 92 -13.12 2.87 -11.07
N ARG A 93 -14.00 2.98 -12.08
CA ARG A 93 -13.68 2.60 -13.46
C ARG A 93 -12.51 3.39 -14.05
N ARG A 94 -12.42 4.70 -13.73
CA ARG A 94 -11.31 5.55 -14.18
C ARG A 94 -10.02 5.24 -13.44
N GLU A 95 -10.11 4.94 -12.15
CA GLU A 95 -8.97 4.52 -11.33
C GLU A 95 -8.45 3.15 -11.81
N ARG A 96 -9.33 2.18 -12.06
CA ARG A 96 -9.01 0.86 -12.61
C ARG A 96 -8.29 0.88 -13.96
N TYR A 97 -8.53 1.86 -14.83
CA TYR A 97 -7.79 1.95 -16.11
C TYR A 97 -6.27 2.14 -15.94
N HIS A 98 -5.85 2.61 -14.77
CA HIS A 98 -4.45 2.84 -14.44
C HIS A 98 -3.89 1.78 -13.48
N GLU A 99 -4.71 0.82 -13.05
CA GLU A 99 -4.31 -0.28 -12.18
C GLU A 99 -3.92 -1.51 -13.01
N ILE A 100 -2.72 -2.03 -12.76
CA ILE A 100 -2.27 -3.29 -13.37
C ILE A 100 -2.94 -4.44 -12.62
N THR A 101 -3.93 -5.06 -13.25
CA THR A 101 -4.64 -6.23 -12.71
C THR A 101 -4.05 -7.53 -13.25
N ARG A 102 -4.18 -8.60 -12.47
CA ARG A 102 -3.77 -9.94 -12.90
C ARG A 102 -4.84 -10.52 -13.84
N ASN A 103 -4.49 -10.67 -15.12
CA ASN A 103 -5.22 -11.47 -16.11
C ASN A 103 -6.76 -11.25 -16.18
N GLY A 104 -7.26 -10.06 -15.86
CA GLY A 104 -8.69 -9.73 -15.96
C GLY A 104 -9.58 -10.21 -14.82
N ASP A 105 -9.01 -10.69 -13.71
CA ASP A 105 -9.77 -11.22 -12.55
C ASP A 105 -10.19 -10.14 -11.53
N ASP A 106 -10.12 -8.83 -11.87
CA ASP A 106 -10.39 -7.69 -10.95
C ASP A 106 -9.60 -7.76 -9.62
N LEU A 107 -8.48 -8.51 -9.61
CA LEU A 107 -7.54 -8.56 -8.50
C LEU A 107 -6.34 -7.66 -8.81
N PRO A 108 -5.98 -6.72 -7.91
CA PRO A 108 -4.71 -6.01 -7.99
C PRO A 108 -3.55 -7.00 -8.18
N LEU A 109 -2.51 -6.63 -8.93
CA LEU A 109 -1.32 -7.47 -9.08
C LEU A 109 -0.76 -7.96 -7.73
N ASP A 110 -0.91 -7.14 -6.70
CA ASP A 110 -0.44 -7.40 -5.33
C ASP A 110 -1.44 -8.19 -4.46
N TYR A 111 -2.61 -8.56 -4.97
CA TYR A 111 -3.61 -9.32 -4.21
C TYR A 111 -3.12 -10.75 -3.99
N GLY A 112 -2.95 -11.12 -2.72
CA GLY A 112 -2.33 -12.39 -2.31
C GLY A 112 -0.80 -12.37 -2.34
N ALA A 113 -0.17 -11.22 -2.57
CA ALA A 113 1.25 -11.05 -2.29
C ALA A 113 1.49 -11.23 -0.79
N LYS A 114 2.53 -11.98 -0.43
CA LYS A 114 2.87 -12.24 0.98
C LYS A 114 3.34 -10.93 1.63
N GLU A 115 2.85 -10.62 2.83
CA GLU A 115 3.19 -9.39 3.59
C GLU A 115 4.72 -9.23 3.84
N ASP A 116 5.50 -10.31 3.73
CA ASP A 116 6.97 -10.33 3.87
C ASP A 116 7.75 -9.69 2.69
N GLY A 117 7.08 -8.93 1.82
CA GLY A 117 7.71 -7.99 0.88
C GLY A 117 8.75 -8.63 -0.06
N LEU A 118 8.31 -9.20 -1.19
CA LEU A 118 9.22 -9.64 -2.25
C LEU A 118 8.67 -9.27 -3.63
N CYS A 119 8.74 -7.98 -3.96
CA CYS A 119 8.52 -7.45 -5.30
C CYS A 119 9.76 -7.76 -6.17
N TYR A 120 9.89 -8.99 -6.66
CA TYR A 120 10.89 -9.32 -7.68
C TYR A 120 10.29 -10.26 -8.73
N PRO A 121 10.73 -10.16 -10.00
CA PRO A 121 10.41 -11.13 -11.03
C PRO A 121 10.65 -12.56 -10.55
N ASP A 122 9.79 -13.51 -10.95
CA ASP A 122 9.79 -14.89 -10.46
C ASP A 122 11.16 -15.59 -10.49
N GLY A 123 12.00 -15.29 -11.49
CA GLY A 123 13.36 -15.83 -11.60
C GLY A 123 14.34 -15.37 -10.50
N LEU A 124 14.05 -14.26 -9.82
CA LEU A 124 14.86 -13.70 -8.73
C LEU A 124 14.33 -14.10 -7.34
N ASN A 125 13.18 -14.77 -7.29
CA ASN A 125 12.58 -15.26 -6.05
C ASN A 125 13.07 -16.65 -5.65
N GLY A 126 14.01 -17.26 -6.39
CA GLY A 126 14.64 -18.53 -6.01
C GLY A 126 15.39 -18.44 -4.68
N MET A 127 15.40 -19.53 -3.91
CA MET A 127 16.04 -19.61 -2.58
C MET A 127 17.51 -19.16 -2.61
N LEU A 128 18.28 -19.66 -3.59
CA LEU A 128 19.67 -19.28 -3.82
C LEU A 128 19.85 -17.78 -4.08
N MET A 129 19.00 -17.20 -4.93
CA MET A 129 19.05 -15.78 -5.28
C MET A 129 18.67 -14.87 -4.12
N ARG A 130 17.81 -15.33 -3.19
CA ARG A 130 17.52 -14.61 -1.95
C ARG A 130 18.74 -14.60 -1.02
N GLN A 131 19.43 -15.72 -0.90
CA GLN A 131 20.55 -15.87 0.03
C GLN A 131 21.80 -15.12 -0.43
N ILE A 132 22.11 -15.19 -1.73
CA ILE A 132 23.17 -14.38 -2.35
C ILE A 132 22.92 -12.88 -2.10
N ARG A 133 21.68 -12.41 -2.23
CA ARG A 133 21.33 -10.99 -1.97
C ARG A 133 21.40 -10.60 -0.50
N LYS A 134 21.07 -11.53 0.39
CA LYS A 134 21.23 -11.35 1.85
C LYS A 134 22.72 -11.29 2.25
N GLY A 135 23.63 -11.70 1.36
CA GLY A 135 25.06 -11.81 1.64
C GLY A 135 25.42 -13.12 2.35
N ASP A 136 24.51 -14.10 2.35
CA ASP A 136 24.78 -15.44 2.85
C ASP A 136 25.14 -16.36 1.68
N PHE A 137 26.44 -16.62 1.54
CA PHE A 137 26.99 -17.32 0.38
C PHE A 137 27.20 -18.81 0.62
N LEU A 138 27.07 -19.30 1.85
CA LEU A 138 27.43 -20.69 2.17
C LEU A 138 26.58 -21.69 1.37
N GLU A 139 25.29 -21.41 1.21
CA GLU A 139 24.38 -22.24 0.41
C GLU A 139 24.67 -22.15 -1.10
N ALA A 140 25.25 -21.04 -1.56
CA ALA A 140 25.66 -20.86 -2.95
C ALA A 140 27.00 -21.55 -3.26
N ILE A 141 27.94 -21.50 -2.30
CA ILE A 141 29.25 -22.16 -2.41
C ILE A 141 29.06 -23.68 -2.31
N PHE A 142 28.32 -24.14 -1.30
CA PHE A 142 28.08 -25.57 -1.03
C PHE A 142 26.72 -26.03 -1.57
N TYR A 143 26.45 -25.72 -2.84
CA TYR A 143 25.22 -26.13 -3.53
C TYR A 143 25.28 -27.59 -4.00
N CYS A 144 25.68 -28.50 -3.10
CA CYS A 144 25.90 -29.91 -3.42
C CYS A 144 25.32 -30.81 -2.33
N PRO A 145 24.49 -31.82 -2.68
CA PRO A 145 24.01 -32.82 -1.73
C PRO A 145 25.08 -33.46 -0.86
N TYR A 146 26.28 -33.69 -1.40
CA TYR A 146 27.35 -34.40 -0.71
C TYR A 146 28.08 -33.51 0.33
N GLU A 147 27.95 -32.19 0.20
CA GLU A 147 28.63 -31.18 1.01
C GLU A 147 27.71 -30.51 2.04
N VAL A 148 26.51 -31.07 2.27
CA VAL A 148 25.52 -30.55 3.25
C VAL A 148 26.10 -30.37 4.66
N HIS A 149 27.18 -31.08 5.00
CA HIS A 149 27.88 -30.96 6.27
C HIS A 149 28.69 -29.67 6.43
N GLU A 150 29.07 -29.00 5.33
CA GLU A 150 29.75 -27.70 5.33
C GLU A 150 28.78 -26.53 5.58
N LEU A 151 27.46 -26.76 5.42
CA LEU A 151 26.41 -25.79 5.74
C LEU A 151 26.20 -25.61 7.26
N VAL A 152 26.87 -26.41 8.08
CA VAL A 152 26.62 -26.50 9.52
C VAL A 152 27.91 -26.23 10.28
N THR A 153 27.92 -25.20 11.11
CA THR A 153 29.11 -24.78 11.87
C THR A 153 29.48 -25.69 13.04
N PRO A 154 28.54 -26.28 13.82
CA PRO A 154 28.93 -27.14 14.94
C PRO A 154 29.53 -28.47 14.45
N GLU A 155 30.77 -28.73 14.88
CA GLU A 155 31.56 -29.87 14.41
C GLU A 155 30.89 -31.22 14.67
N TYR A 156 30.23 -31.38 15.82
CA TYR A 156 29.53 -32.63 16.17
C TYR A 156 28.35 -32.91 15.23
N ILE A 157 27.65 -31.88 14.74
CA ILE A 157 26.58 -32.04 13.75
C ILE A 157 27.19 -32.30 12.37
N SER A 158 28.22 -31.54 11.99
CA SER A 158 28.90 -31.70 10.70
C SER A 158 29.44 -33.12 10.51
N LYS A 159 30.11 -33.71 11.53
CA LYS A 159 30.60 -35.10 11.52
C LYS A 159 29.48 -36.11 11.25
N ARG A 160 28.31 -35.95 11.88
CA ARG A 160 27.16 -36.85 11.69
C ARG A 160 26.58 -36.72 10.29
N LEU A 161 26.42 -35.49 9.79
CA LEU A 161 25.96 -35.24 8.43
C LEU A 161 26.93 -35.80 7.38
N ARG A 162 28.24 -35.68 7.61
CA ARG A 162 29.27 -36.26 6.73
C ARG A 162 29.16 -37.79 6.67
N ALA A 163 28.83 -38.44 7.78
CA ALA A 163 28.67 -39.90 7.88
C ALA A 163 27.36 -40.46 7.28
N LEU A 164 26.41 -39.62 6.85
CA LEU A 164 25.17 -40.09 6.23
C LEU A 164 25.43 -40.77 4.87
N LYS A 165 24.55 -41.71 4.51
CA LYS A 165 24.51 -42.30 3.17
C LYS A 165 24.17 -41.23 2.12
N GLU A 166 24.67 -41.42 0.91
CA GLU A 166 24.44 -40.53 -0.24
C GLU A 166 22.95 -40.27 -0.51
N ASP A 167 22.13 -41.32 -0.59
CA ASP A 167 20.67 -41.18 -0.74
C ASP A 167 20.01 -40.36 0.38
N SER A 168 20.56 -40.43 1.58
CA SER A 168 20.05 -39.68 2.73
C SER A 168 20.49 -38.22 2.65
N LYS A 169 21.73 -37.96 2.23
CA LYS A 169 22.26 -36.61 2.01
C LYS A 169 21.48 -35.87 0.93
N GLU A 170 21.19 -36.52 -0.20
CA GLU A 170 20.36 -35.94 -1.25
C GLU A 170 18.93 -35.66 -0.78
N LEU A 171 18.30 -36.59 -0.04
CA LEU A 171 16.97 -36.35 0.50
C LEU A 171 16.94 -35.16 1.47
N LEU A 172 17.96 -35.08 2.32
CA LEU A 172 18.13 -34.00 3.29
C LEU A 172 18.35 -32.66 2.58
N PHE A 173 19.20 -32.62 1.54
CA PHE A 173 19.44 -31.43 0.73
C PHE A 173 18.15 -30.92 0.08
N LEU A 174 17.40 -31.81 -0.57
CA LEU A 174 16.14 -31.44 -1.24
C LEU A 174 15.08 -30.95 -0.24
N CYS A 175 15.00 -31.56 0.94
CA CYS A 175 14.02 -31.18 1.96
C CYS A 175 14.40 -29.90 2.72
N ALA A 176 15.64 -29.81 3.20
CA ALA A 176 16.06 -28.79 4.16
C ALA A 176 16.66 -27.55 3.48
N VAL A 177 17.41 -27.74 2.39
CA VAL A 177 18.07 -26.63 1.67
C VAL A 177 17.16 -26.12 0.55
N GLN A 178 16.70 -27.00 -0.33
CA GLN A 178 15.84 -26.61 -1.46
C GLN A 178 14.38 -26.36 -1.07
N GLN A 179 13.97 -26.79 0.13
CA GLN A 179 12.60 -26.68 0.63
C GLN A 179 11.55 -27.31 -0.32
N TYR A 180 11.94 -28.35 -1.08
CA TYR A 180 11.03 -29.04 -1.96
C TYR A 180 9.97 -29.80 -1.17
N THR A 181 8.76 -29.79 -1.72
CA THR A 181 7.64 -30.57 -1.22
C THR A 181 7.88 -32.06 -1.46
N ALA A 182 7.23 -32.91 -0.66
CA ALA A 182 7.35 -34.36 -0.82
C ALA A 182 6.89 -34.84 -2.22
N VAL A 183 5.95 -34.10 -2.85
CA VAL A 183 5.47 -34.37 -4.20
C VAL A 183 6.53 -34.07 -5.26
N GLU A 184 7.26 -32.96 -5.13
CA GLU A 184 8.34 -32.59 -6.06
C GLU A 184 9.51 -33.58 -5.97
N ILE A 185 9.90 -33.95 -4.74
CA ILE A 185 10.96 -34.94 -4.50
C ILE A 185 10.55 -36.32 -5.05
N ALA A 186 9.28 -36.70 -4.88
CA ALA A 186 8.74 -37.95 -5.40
C ALA A 186 8.84 -38.02 -6.93
N LYS A 187 8.52 -36.91 -7.63
CA LYS A 187 8.69 -36.80 -9.08
C LYS A 187 10.16 -36.93 -9.49
N LEU A 188 11.07 -36.24 -8.80
CA LEU A 188 12.51 -36.26 -9.10
C LEU A 188 13.10 -37.67 -8.95
N ARG A 189 12.78 -38.35 -7.84
CA ARG A 189 13.28 -39.70 -7.53
C ARG A 189 12.49 -40.82 -8.18
N LYS A 190 11.42 -40.52 -8.91
CA LYS A 190 10.47 -41.50 -9.49
C LYS A 190 9.94 -42.48 -8.42
N GLN A 191 9.62 -41.96 -7.25
CA GLN A 191 9.07 -42.71 -6.11
C GLN A 191 7.67 -42.20 -5.77
N THR A 192 6.96 -42.93 -4.90
CA THR A 192 5.68 -42.44 -4.37
C THR A 192 5.91 -41.41 -3.27
N ASP A 193 5.04 -40.40 -3.24
CA ASP A 193 5.02 -39.36 -2.20
C ASP A 193 4.90 -39.96 -0.77
N ARG A 194 4.14 -41.05 -0.61
CA ARG A 194 4.11 -41.82 0.65
C ARG A 194 5.48 -42.38 1.04
N ASN A 195 6.24 -42.91 0.08
CA ASN A 195 7.58 -43.43 0.35
C ASN A 195 8.52 -42.30 0.77
N ILE A 196 8.49 -41.16 0.07
CA ILE A 196 9.32 -39.98 0.42
C ILE A 196 9.02 -39.48 1.83
N ARG A 197 7.73 -39.36 2.21
CA ARG A 197 7.38 -39.00 3.60
C ARG A 197 7.95 -39.98 4.60
N LYS A 198 7.80 -41.29 4.35
CA LYS A 198 8.28 -42.35 5.26
C LYS A 198 9.80 -42.33 5.39
N THR A 199 10.54 -42.22 4.28
CA THR A 199 12.00 -42.16 4.30
C THR A 199 12.50 -40.89 4.97
N ARG A 200 11.86 -39.75 4.71
CA ARG A 200 12.14 -38.46 5.36
C ARG A 200 11.96 -38.55 6.87
N THR A 201 10.82 -39.07 7.35
CA THR A 201 10.59 -39.26 8.79
C THR A 201 11.64 -40.19 9.40
N SER A 202 11.94 -41.32 8.74
CA SER A 202 12.97 -42.25 9.22
C SER A 202 14.36 -41.61 9.31
N LEU A 203 14.72 -40.78 8.32
CA LEU A 203 15.98 -40.04 8.31
C LEU A 203 16.05 -39.04 9.46
N PHE A 204 15.03 -38.21 9.65
CA PHE A 204 15.00 -37.24 10.74
C PHE A 204 15.00 -37.92 12.12
N CYS A 205 14.24 -39.01 12.32
CA CYS A 205 14.29 -39.78 13.56
C CYS A 205 15.71 -40.31 13.85
N LYS A 206 16.44 -40.77 12.82
CA LYS A 206 17.83 -41.23 12.98
C LYS A 206 18.77 -40.09 13.34
N LEU A 207 18.67 -38.96 12.66
CA LEU A 207 19.46 -37.76 12.97
C LEU A 207 19.18 -37.25 14.38
N GLN A 208 17.92 -37.19 14.80
CA GLN A 208 17.53 -36.77 16.15
C GLN A 208 18.08 -37.72 17.22
N LYS A 209 18.00 -39.05 17.01
CA LYS A 209 18.62 -40.05 17.91
C LYS A 209 20.12 -39.82 18.04
N GLN A 210 20.79 -39.62 16.91
CA GLN A 210 22.23 -39.38 16.85
C GLN A 210 22.62 -38.07 17.57
N LEU A 211 21.87 -37.00 17.33
CA LEU A 211 22.07 -35.68 17.94
C LEU A 211 21.83 -35.73 19.45
N TYR A 212 20.77 -36.42 19.90
CA TYR A 212 20.48 -36.59 21.31
C TYR A 212 21.60 -37.33 22.04
N ALA A 213 22.13 -38.41 21.45
CA ALA A 213 23.28 -39.12 22.00
C ALA A 213 24.51 -38.20 22.13
N ALA A 214 24.85 -37.48 21.05
CA ALA A 214 25.96 -36.51 21.03
C ALA A 214 25.84 -35.46 22.15
N LEU A 215 24.65 -34.88 22.31
CA LEU A 215 24.41 -33.85 23.32
C LEU A 215 24.38 -34.41 24.75
N ARG A 216 23.94 -35.66 24.94
CA ARG A 216 23.95 -36.32 26.24
C ARG A 216 25.36 -36.70 26.68
N ASP A 217 26.18 -37.18 25.75
CA ASP A 217 27.52 -37.70 26.03
C ASP A 217 28.57 -36.58 26.21
N GLY A 218 28.17 -35.31 26.06
CA GLY A 218 29.02 -34.17 26.32
C GLY A 218 29.97 -33.81 25.17
N GLU A 219 29.61 -34.15 23.92
CA GLU A 219 30.35 -33.68 22.73
C GLU A 219 30.40 -32.15 22.52
N PRO A 220 29.50 -31.28 23.05
CA PRO A 220 29.70 -29.84 22.88
C PRO A 220 30.94 -29.34 23.65
N PRO A 221 31.72 -28.41 23.06
CA PRO A 221 32.88 -27.81 23.72
C PRO A 221 32.45 -27.13 25.02
N LEU A 222 33.23 -27.34 26.09
CA LEU A 222 33.05 -26.86 27.46
C LEU A 222 31.94 -25.80 27.66
N GLY A 223 30.84 -26.20 28.31
CA GLY A 223 30.17 -25.35 29.31
C GLY A 223 28.89 -24.62 28.92
N GLU A 224 28.54 -24.43 27.64
CA GLU A 224 27.32 -23.67 27.30
C GLU A 224 26.50 -24.36 26.20
N MET A 225 25.73 -25.37 26.60
CA MET A 225 24.64 -25.89 25.76
C MET A 225 23.73 -24.73 25.34
N THR A 226 23.49 -24.59 24.03
CA THR A 226 22.64 -23.52 23.52
C THR A 226 21.20 -23.72 24.03
N LEU A 227 20.42 -22.63 24.14
CA LEU A 227 19.01 -22.74 24.55
C LEU A 227 18.22 -23.69 23.63
N ARG A 228 18.55 -23.70 22.34
CA ARG A 228 17.95 -24.61 21.35
C ARG A 228 18.28 -26.07 21.62
N GLU A 229 19.52 -26.39 21.98
CA GLU A 229 19.90 -27.75 22.37
C GLU A 229 19.18 -28.19 23.65
N ARG A 230 19.03 -27.30 24.63
CA ARG A 230 18.30 -27.60 25.88
C ARG A 230 16.83 -27.88 25.61
N CYS A 231 16.19 -27.04 24.79
CA CYS A 231 14.81 -27.27 24.35
C CYS A 231 14.68 -28.59 23.60
N PHE A 232 15.60 -28.88 22.66
CA PHE A 232 15.60 -30.13 21.91
C PHE A 232 15.67 -31.35 22.83
N ILE A 233 16.58 -31.37 23.81
CA ILE A 233 16.66 -32.48 24.78
C ILE A 233 15.36 -32.63 25.56
N ALA A 234 14.75 -31.53 26.00
CA ALA A 234 13.50 -31.56 26.75
C ALA A 234 12.33 -32.10 25.91
N GLU A 235 12.19 -31.65 24.66
CA GLU A 235 11.16 -32.11 23.73
C GLU A 235 11.37 -33.57 23.31
N TYR A 236 12.61 -33.94 22.98
CA TYR A 236 12.96 -35.29 22.59
C TYR A 236 12.70 -36.30 23.71
N LYS A 237 12.96 -35.93 24.96
CA LYS A 237 12.61 -36.78 26.12
C LYS A 237 11.10 -37.00 26.23
N LYS A 238 10.28 -35.97 25.99
CA LYS A 238 8.81 -36.11 26.02
C LYS A 238 8.33 -37.07 24.94
N THR A 239 8.79 -36.91 23.70
CA THR A 239 8.36 -37.77 22.58
C THR A 239 8.76 -39.24 22.78
N VAL A 240 9.97 -39.52 23.27
CA VAL A 240 10.41 -40.89 23.58
C VAL A 240 9.62 -41.49 24.75
N LEU A 241 9.26 -40.69 25.77
CA LEU A 241 8.42 -41.14 26.88
C LEU A 241 6.98 -41.42 26.45
N ASP A 242 6.43 -40.65 25.51
CA ASP A 242 5.08 -40.86 24.99
C ASP A 242 4.99 -42.08 24.06
N GLU A 243 6.04 -42.37 23.28
CA GLU A 243 6.14 -43.63 22.52
C GLU A 243 6.18 -44.86 23.43
N SER A 244 6.73 -44.75 24.64
CA SER A 244 6.78 -45.85 25.62
C SER A 244 5.45 -46.11 26.37
N LYS A 245 4.51 -45.17 26.32
CA LYS A 245 3.18 -45.29 26.96
C LYS A 245 2.09 -45.83 26.03
N ASN A 246 2.35 -45.84 24.73
CA ASN A 246 1.41 -46.30 23.69
C ASN A 246 1.79 -47.67 23.11
N GLY A 247 2.64 -48.44 23.81
CA GLY A 247 3.08 -49.79 23.45
C GLY A 247 2.49 -50.84 24.36
#